data_AF-A0A803W955-F1
#
_entry.id   AF-A0A803W955-F1
#
_cell.length_a   1.000
_cell.length_b   1.000
_cell.length_c   1.000
_cell.angle_alpha   90.00
_cell.angle_beta   90.00
_cell.angle_gamma   90.00
#
_symmetry.space_group_name_H-M   'P 1'
#
loop_
_entity.id
_entity.type
_entity.pdbx_description
1 polymer ?
#
loop_
_entity_poly.entity_id
_entity_poly.type
_entity_poly.pdbx_seq_one_letter_code
_entity_poly.pdbx_strand_id
1 'polypeptide(L)'
;LLVDCHSPWSCCLIYNFYPPAFFPLIDECRKPWKSFVFSYSCHFGPWIQDHLSSGLCAWQRNHSCEQFSYQQSYPFPTAPPVDPFAKIRVDDCGKTKGCFRYGKPGCNAETCDYFLSYRRIGADVEFELSADTDGWVAVGFSSDKKMGGDDVMACVHDDNGRVRIQHFYNVGQWAKEIQRNPARDEEGVFENNRVTCRFKRPVYVPREETIVDLHLSWYYLFAWGPAIQGSITRHDIDSPPVSERVVSIYKYEDIFMPSAAYQTFSSPFCLLLIVALTFYLLMGTP
;
A
#
# COMPACT_ATOMS: atom_id res chain seq x y z
N LEU A 1 17.17 -36.69 -32.86
CA LEU A 1 15.75 -37.07 -32.71
C LEU A 1 14.99 -35.81 -32.34
N LEU A 2 14.33 -35.22 -33.32
CA LEU A 2 13.35 -34.15 -33.13
C LEU A 2 12.17 -34.69 -32.34
N VAL A 3 11.76 -33.98 -31.30
CA VAL A 3 10.42 -34.09 -30.73
C VAL A 3 9.92 -32.66 -30.56
N ASP A 4 8.92 -32.32 -31.36
CA ASP A 4 8.16 -31.07 -31.32
C ASP A 4 7.38 -30.97 -30.00
N CYS A 5 7.47 -29.82 -29.34
CA CYS A 5 6.54 -29.40 -28.30
C CYS A 5 5.94 -28.05 -28.69
N HIS A 6 4.74 -28.09 -29.25
CA HIS A 6 3.92 -26.91 -29.48
C HIS A 6 3.28 -26.43 -28.17
N SER A 7 3.46 -25.14 -27.87
CA SER A 7 2.72 -24.29 -26.92
C SER A 7 3.27 -24.15 -25.47
N PRO A 8 3.06 -22.97 -24.84
CA PRO A 8 4.10 -22.28 -24.06
C PRO A 8 3.92 -22.45 -22.55
N TRP A 9 4.07 -23.65 -22.03
CA TRP A 9 4.19 -23.89 -20.59
C TRP A 9 5.09 -25.10 -20.37
N SER A 10 6.39 -24.91 -20.09
CA SER A 10 7.21 -25.78 -19.22
C SER A 10 8.71 -25.43 -19.24
N CYS A 11 9.24 -25.28 -18.02
CA CYS A 11 10.65 -25.42 -17.59
C CYS A 11 11.62 -24.26 -17.91
N CYS A 12 12.14 -23.45 -16.98
CA CYS A 12 12.29 -23.53 -15.51
C CYS A 12 12.63 -24.92 -14.97
N LEU A 13 13.92 -25.27 -14.97
CA LEU A 13 14.65 -25.79 -13.80
C LEU A 13 15.99 -26.41 -14.22
N ILE A 14 16.92 -26.38 -13.26
CA ILE A 14 18.20 -27.09 -13.17
C ILE A 14 19.43 -26.26 -13.60
N TYR A 15 19.95 -25.49 -12.65
CA TYR A 15 21.40 -25.27 -12.50
C TYR A 15 21.78 -25.45 -11.02
N ASN A 16 22.56 -26.49 -10.74
CA ASN A 16 23.67 -26.49 -9.77
C ASN A 16 24.18 -27.93 -9.62
N PHE A 17 25.48 -28.16 -9.84
CA PHE A 17 26.36 -29.04 -9.05
C PHE A 17 27.81 -28.97 -9.63
N TYR A 18 28.70 -28.24 -8.92
CA TYR A 18 30.18 -28.30 -8.79
C TYR A 18 31.20 -27.70 -9.82
N PRO A 19 32.36 -27.16 -9.33
CA PRO A 19 33.50 -26.54 -10.06
C PRO A 19 34.73 -27.52 -10.16
N PRO A 20 36.04 -27.17 -10.42
CA PRO A 20 36.76 -25.89 -10.67
C PRO A 20 37.84 -25.92 -11.82
N ALA A 21 38.45 -24.79 -12.19
CA ALA A 21 39.86 -24.71 -12.68
C ALA A 21 40.34 -23.28 -13.09
N PHE A 22 41.41 -22.84 -12.40
CA PHE A 22 42.52 -21.94 -12.83
C PHE A 22 42.35 -20.40 -13.01
N PHE A 23 43.12 -19.69 -12.15
CA PHE A 23 43.55 -18.28 -12.15
C PHE A 23 44.84 -18.10 -13.00
N PRO A 24 45.27 -16.89 -13.46
CA PRO A 24 45.81 -15.83 -12.57
C PRO A 24 45.40 -14.37 -12.88
N LEU A 25 45.57 -13.56 -11.82
CA LEU A 25 45.42 -12.11 -11.73
C LEU A 25 46.42 -11.34 -12.61
N ILE A 26 45.98 -10.21 -13.18
CA ILE A 26 46.75 -8.95 -13.23
C ILE A 26 45.82 -7.79 -12.85
N ASP A 27 46.36 -6.93 -11.99
CA ASP A 27 45.75 -5.82 -11.27
C ASP A 27 45.38 -4.57 -12.10
N GLU A 28 44.38 -3.87 -11.56
CA GLU A 28 44.14 -2.42 -11.53
C GLU A 28 44.12 -1.59 -12.84
N CYS A 29 42.90 -1.20 -13.25
CA CYS A 29 42.61 0.20 -13.62
C CYS A 29 41.20 0.62 -13.15
N ARG A 30 41.22 1.39 -12.06
CA ARG A 30 40.24 2.30 -11.47
C ARG A 30 39.27 2.96 -12.48
N LYS A 31 37.95 2.66 -12.36
CA LYS A 31 36.68 3.47 -12.52
C LYS A 31 36.58 4.59 -13.62
N PRO A 32 35.37 5.02 -14.08
CA PRO A 32 34.01 4.47 -13.92
C PRO A 32 33.08 4.53 -15.18
N TRP A 33 31.91 3.88 -15.08
CA TRP A 33 30.66 4.04 -15.87
C TRP A 33 30.74 4.11 -17.40
N LYS A 34 30.58 2.97 -18.08
CA LYS A 34 29.77 2.89 -19.32
C LYS A 34 28.94 1.62 -19.33
N SER A 35 27.64 1.79 -19.44
CA SER A 35 26.62 0.74 -19.55
C SER A 35 26.95 -0.19 -20.72
N PHE A 36 27.14 -1.48 -20.44
CA PHE A 36 27.18 -2.51 -21.47
C PHE A 36 25.73 -2.87 -21.82
N VAL A 37 25.27 -2.46 -23.00
CA VAL A 37 24.06 -3.04 -23.61
C VAL A 37 24.51 -4.22 -24.45
N PHE A 38 24.23 -5.44 -23.98
CA PHE A 38 24.31 -6.63 -24.81
C PHE A 38 23.14 -6.59 -25.80
N SER A 39 23.41 -6.49 -27.10
CA SER A 39 22.42 -6.64 -28.16
C SER A 39 22.58 -8.02 -28.79
N TYR A 40 21.54 -8.84 -28.67
CA TYR A 40 21.44 -10.12 -29.38
C TYR A 40 21.22 -9.85 -30.88
N SER A 41 22.01 -10.50 -31.73
CA SER A 41 21.86 -10.42 -33.19
C SER A 41 20.89 -11.50 -33.68
N CYS A 42 19.71 -11.11 -34.17
CA CYS A 42 18.87 -11.97 -34.99
C CYS A 42 19.25 -11.77 -36.46
N HIS A 43 19.64 -12.82 -37.16
CA HIS A 43 19.86 -12.81 -38.61
C HIS A 43 18.60 -13.28 -39.35
N PHE A 44 17.99 -12.39 -40.12
CA PHE A 44 17.07 -12.73 -41.21
C PHE A 44 17.65 -12.18 -42.51
N GLY A 45 17.91 -13.05 -43.48
CA GLY A 45 18.23 -12.67 -44.86
C GLY A 45 17.02 -12.89 -45.77
N PRO A 46 16.75 -12.03 -46.77
CA PRO A 46 15.69 -12.28 -47.74
C PRO A 46 16.19 -12.30 -49.21
N TRP A 47 15.50 -13.07 -50.06
CA TRP A 47 15.56 -12.95 -51.52
C TRP A 47 14.49 -11.95 -52.01
N ILE A 48 14.97 -10.81 -52.54
CA ILE A 48 14.66 -10.10 -53.80
C ILE A 48 13.20 -9.98 -54.34
N GLN A 49 12.75 -8.70 -54.34
CA GLN A 49 12.06 -7.86 -55.37
C GLN A 49 10.69 -8.27 -55.97
N ASP A 50 9.73 -7.37 -56.27
CA ASP A 50 9.81 -5.96 -56.68
C ASP A 50 8.54 -5.13 -56.32
N HIS A 51 8.81 -3.84 -56.13
CA HIS A 51 8.00 -2.61 -56.30
C HIS A 51 6.61 -2.41 -55.68
N LEU A 52 6.23 -1.21 -55.20
CA LEU A 52 6.84 -0.07 -54.48
C LEU A 52 5.80 1.06 -54.51
N SER A 53 5.40 1.55 -53.34
CA SER A 53 5.04 2.95 -53.06
C SER A 53 5.12 3.09 -51.53
N SER A 54 6.09 3.76 -50.91
CA SER A 54 6.91 4.88 -51.34
C SER A 54 8.15 5.05 -50.45
N GLY A 55 9.34 5.12 -51.08
CA GLY A 55 10.40 6.09 -50.75
C GLY A 55 11.48 5.66 -49.74
N LEU A 56 12.40 4.75 -50.10
CA LEU A 56 13.76 5.00 -50.61
C LEU A 56 14.84 5.23 -49.52
N CYS A 57 15.58 4.14 -49.24
CA CYS A 57 16.91 4.16 -48.64
C CYS A 57 17.95 4.69 -49.65
N ALA A 58 18.88 5.51 -49.18
CA ALA A 58 20.14 5.80 -49.88
C ALA A 58 21.32 5.52 -48.95
N TRP A 59 22.30 4.75 -49.45
CA TRP A 59 23.63 4.58 -48.85
C TRP A 59 24.64 5.20 -49.80
N GLN A 60 25.46 6.13 -49.30
CA GLN A 60 26.60 6.64 -50.06
C GLN A 60 27.76 6.96 -49.11
N ARG A 61 28.91 6.30 -49.34
CA ARG A 61 30.22 6.79 -48.92
C ARG A 61 30.73 7.69 -50.04
N ASN A 62 30.83 8.99 -49.80
CA ASN A 62 31.81 9.85 -50.46
C ASN A 62 31.95 11.18 -49.72
N HIS A 63 33.18 11.69 -49.75
CA HIS A 63 33.63 12.91 -49.09
C HIS A 63 32.97 14.17 -49.67
N SER A 64 32.14 14.84 -48.86
CA SER A 64 31.90 16.29 -48.91
C SER A 64 31.27 16.70 -47.57
N CYS A 65 31.79 17.77 -46.97
CA CYS A 65 31.23 18.35 -45.76
C CYS A 65 30.00 19.17 -46.17
N GLU A 66 28.83 18.53 -46.22
CA GLU A 66 27.56 19.22 -46.42
C GLU A 66 26.98 19.56 -45.04
N GLN A 67 26.71 20.85 -44.86
CA GLN A 67 26.09 21.40 -43.67
C GLN A 67 24.72 20.74 -43.45
N PHE A 68 24.62 19.84 -42.47
CA PHE A 68 23.32 19.40 -41.97
C PHE A 68 22.67 20.58 -41.25
N SER A 69 21.70 21.19 -41.94
CA SER A 69 20.78 22.17 -41.38
C SER A 69 20.13 21.61 -40.12
N TYR A 70 20.18 22.39 -39.04
CA TYR A 70 19.42 22.17 -37.81
C TYR A 70 17.94 21.90 -38.15
N GLN A 71 17.55 20.63 -38.18
CA GLN A 71 16.14 20.30 -38.07
C GLN A 71 15.79 20.31 -36.58
N GLN A 72 14.96 21.29 -36.26
CA GLN A 72 14.37 21.62 -34.98
C GLN A 72 14.06 20.35 -34.17
N SER A 73 14.76 20.19 -33.04
CA SER A 73 14.50 19.13 -32.08
C SER A 73 13.05 19.20 -31.61
N TYR A 74 12.24 18.21 -31.97
CA TYR A 74 10.95 18.02 -31.32
C TYR A 74 11.21 17.65 -29.85
N PRO A 75 10.60 18.34 -28.87
CA PRO A 75 10.71 17.94 -27.48
C PRO A 75 10.14 16.53 -27.36
N PHE A 76 10.93 15.61 -26.80
CA PHE A 76 10.42 14.32 -26.36
C PHE A 76 9.22 14.57 -25.45
N PRO A 77 8.10 13.83 -25.62
CA PRO A 77 6.99 13.91 -24.67
C PRO A 77 7.54 13.66 -23.27
N THR A 78 7.36 14.62 -22.37
CA THR A 78 7.62 14.46 -20.95
C THR A 78 6.94 13.18 -20.48
N ALA A 79 7.63 12.36 -19.69
CA ALA A 79 7.06 11.16 -19.10
C ALA A 79 5.71 11.51 -18.45
N PRO A 80 4.69 10.64 -18.57
CA PRO A 80 3.41 10.86 -17.92
C PRO A 80 3.63 11.09 -16.41
N PRO A 81 2.81 11.93 -15.76
CA PRO A 81 2.91 12.18 -14.33
C PRO A 81 2.92 10.87 -13.54
N VAL A 82 3.63 10.87 -12.42
CA VAL A 82 3.64 9.78 -11.42
C VAL A 82 2.22 9.27 -11.22
N ASP A 83 2.03 7.94 -11.29
CA ASP A 83 0.71 7.30 -11.23
C ASP A 83 -0.02 7.76 -9.96
N PRO A 84 -1.17 8.45 -10.08
CA PRO A 84 -1.93 8.89 -8.92
C PRO A 84 -2.28 7.70 -8.04
N PHE A 85 -2.21 7.86 -6.72
CA PHE A 85 -2.68 6.83 -5.80
C PHE A 85 -4.13 6.46 -6.16
N ALA A 86 -4.34 5.21 -6.59
CA ALA A 86 -5.65 4.78 -7.05
C ALA A 86 -6.65 4.82 -5.89
N LYS A 87 -7.71 5.63 -6.05
CA LYS A 87 -8.75 5.84 -5.03
C LYS A 87 -9.32 4.52 -4.50
N ILE A 88 -9.50 4.47 -3.19
CA ILE A 88 -10.08 3.32 -2.48
C ILE A 88 -11.57 3.22 -2.79
N ARG A 89 -12.00 2.10 -3.38
CA ARG A 89 -13.41 1.84 -3.69
C ARG A 89 -14.13 1.24 -2.49
N VAL A 90 -15.11 1.95 -1.93
CA VAL A 90 -15.90 1.48 -0.76
C VAL A 90 -17.05 0.56 -1.19
N ASP A 91 -17.48 0.59 -2.45
CA ASP A 91 -18.57 -0.27 -2.97
C ASP A 91 -18.25 -1.77 -2.97
N ASP A 92 -16.96 -2.09 -2.82
CA ASP A 92 -16.39 -3.44 -2.76
C ASP A 92 -16.43 -4.03 -1.33
N CYS A 93 -16.71 -3.19 -0.33
CA CYS A 93 -16.83 -3.59 1.07
C CYS A 93 -17.96 -4.61 1.27
N GLY A 94 -17.67 -5.67 2.03
CA GLY A 94 -18.58 -6.78 2.27
C GLY A 94 -18.78 -7.72 1.07
N LYS A 95 -18.14 -7.45 -0.07
CA LYS A 95 -18.22 -8.28 -1.29
C LYS A 95 -16.87 -8.93 -1.60
N THR A 96 -15.86 -8.11 -1.87
CA THR A 96 -14.52 -8.55 -2.27
C THR A 96 -13.44 -8.15 -1.27
N LYS A 97 -13.78 -7.29 -0.30
CA LYS A 97 -12.93 -6.90 0.82
C LYS A 97 -13.74 -6.64 2.09
N GLY A 98 -13.14 -6.85 3.24
CA GLY A 98 -13.69 -6.43 4.53
C GLY A 98 -13.32 -4.97 4.80
N CYS A 99 -14.21 -4.22 5.45
CA CYS A 99 -14.03 -2.80 5.73
C CYS A 99 -14.48 -2.43 7.14
N PHE A 100 -13.74 -1.50 7.73
CA PHE A 100 -14.07 -0.83 8.98
C PHE A 100 -14.05 0.68 8.74
N ARG A 101 -15.13 1.34 9.14
CA ARG A 101 -15.32 2.78 8.97
C ARG A 101 -15.64 3.39 10.31
N TYR A 102 -14.90 4.42 10.70
CA TYR A 102 -15.16 5.19 11.90
C TYR A 102 -15.28 6.67 11.55
N GLY A 103 -16.38 7.29 11.97
CA GLY A 103 -16.62 8.71 11.72
C GLY A 103 -18.10 9.05 11.54
N LYS A 104 -18.36 10.05 10.69
CA LYS A 104 -19.72 10.50 10.34
C LYS A 104 -20.53 9.40 9.63
N PRO A 105 -21.85 9.26 9.91
CA PRO A 105 -22.71 8.34 9.17
C PRO A 105 -22.59 8.51 7.65
N GLY A 106 -22.34 7.40 6.95
CA GLY A 106 -22.21 7.38 5.49
C GLY A 106 -20.86 7.83 4.94
N CYS A 107 -19.84 8.03 5.79
CA CYS A 107 -18.49 8.36 5.32
C CYS A 107 -17.86 7.21 4.50
N ASN A 108 -16.87 7.59 3.71
CA ASN A 108 -16.05 6.72 2.85
C ASN A 108 -14.56 6.85 3.22
N ALA A 109 -13.66 6.20 2.48
CA ALA A 109 -12.22 6.22 2.76
C ALA A 109 -11.60 7.63 2.79
N GLU A 110 -12.17 8.60 2.06
CA GLU A 110 -11.65 9.97 1.98
C GLU A 110 -12.29 10.92 3.03
N THR A 111 -13.36 10.48 3.70
CA THR A 111 -14.18 11.35 4.58
C THR A 111 -14.39 10.80 5.99
N CYS A 112 -14.08 9.53 6.23
CA CYS A 112 -14.09 8.96 7.57
C CYS A 112 -12.90 9.47 8.38
N ASP A 113 -13.09 9.64 9.69
CA ASP A 113 -12.02 9.94 10.63
C ASP A 113 -10.95 8.82 10.58
N TYR A 114 -11.41 7.56 10.46
CA TYR A 114 -10.57 6.39 10.20
C TYR A 114 -11.26 5.40 9.26
N PHE A 115 -10.48 4.84 8.33
CA PHE A 115 -10.87 3.80 7.40
C PHE A 115 -9.82 2.70 7.35
N LEU A 116 -10.29 1.45 7.37
CA LEU A 116 -9.48 0.29 7.05
C LEU A 116 -10.25 -0.59 6.07
N SER A 117 -9.57 -1.15 5.08
CA SER A 117 -10.05 -2.33 4.38
C SER A 117 -8.97 -3.38 4.23
N TYR A 118 -9.40 -4.63 4.10
CA TYR A 118 -8.50 -5.77 3.89
C TYR A 118 -9.09 -6.74 2.87
N ARG A 119 -8.22 -7.32 2.05
CA ARG A 119 -8.58 -8.44 1.17
C ARG A 119 -7.41 -9.39 1.01
N ARG A 120 -7.72 -10.68 0.91
CA ARG A 120 -6.70 -11.70 0.69
C ARG A 120 -6.29 -11.71 -0.79
N ILE A 121 -4.99 -11.72 -1.07
CA ILE A 121 -4.40 -11.80 -2.40
C ILE A 121 -3.31 -12.87 -2.40
N GLY A 122 -3.61 -14.06 -2.93
CA GLY A 122 -2.64 -15.16 -2.98
C GLY A 122 -2.20 -15.60 -1.58
N ALA A 123 -0.93 -15.35 -1.23
CA ALA A 123 -0.34 -15.66 0.08
C ALA A 123 -0.26 -14.43 1.00
N ASP A 124 -0.72 -13.27 0.54
CA ASP A 124 -0.70 -12.00 1.24
C ASP A 124 -2.12 -11.52 1.55
N VAL A 125 -2.20 -10.51 2.41
CA VAL A 125 -3.39 -9.69 2.66
C VAL A 125 -3.02 -8.27 2.30
N GLU A 126 -3.79 -7.68 1.39
CA GLU A 126 -3.69 -6.26 1.08
C GLU A 126 -4.52 -5.48 2.09
N PHE A 127 -3.91 -4.49 2.72
CA PHE A 127 -4.53 -3.54 3.61
C PHE A 127 -4.53 -2.16 2.97
N GLU A 128 -5.62 -1.44 3.15
CA GLU A 128 -5.76 -0.03 2.79
C GLU A 128 -6.17 0.74 4.05
N LEU A 129 -5.38 1.74 4.45
CA LEU A 129 -5.66 2.58 5.61
C LEU A 129 -5.82 4.03 5.17
N SER A 130 -6.73 4.76 5.82
CA SER A 130 -6.84 6.21 5.68
C SER A 130 -7.37 6.85 6.95
N ALA A 131 -6.81 7.98 7.37
CA ALA A 131 -7.32 8.73 8.51
C ALA A 131 -7.17 10.25 8.33
N ASP A 132 -8.08 11.01 8.96
CA ASP A 132 -8.02 12.47 9.00
C ASP A 132 -6.95 12.92 10.00
N THR A 133 -5.69 12.93 9.55
CA THR A 133 -4.51 13.22 10.35
C THR A 133 -3.36 13.62 9.45
N ASP A 134 -2.45 14.44 9.99
CA ASP A 134 -1.17 14.80 9.38
C ASP A 134 0.00 13.94 9.88
N GLY A 135 -0.25 12.99 10.77
CA GLY A 135 0.79 12.17 11.39
C GLY A 135 0.84 10.74 10.90
N TRP A 136 -0.04 9.89 11.42
CA TRP A 136 -0.01 8.46 11.14
C TRP A 136 -1.37 7.79 11.32
N VAL A 137 -1.56 6.68 10.61
CA VAL A 137 -2.71 5.78 10.74
C VAL A 137 -2.22 4.34 10.88
N ALA A 138 -2.80 3.55 11.77
CA ALA A 138 -2.35 2.18 12.02
C ALA A 138 -3.49 1.19 12.27
N VAL A 139 -3.17 -0.08 12.11
CA VAL A 139 -3.96 -1.22 12.59
C VAL A 139 -3.09 -2.09 13.48
N GLY A 140 -3.61 -2.41 14.67
CA GLY A 140 -3.05 -3.42 15.57
C GLY A 140 -3.82 -4.73 15.49
N PHE A 141 -3.13 -5.84 15.43
CA PHE A 141 -3.68 -7.19 15.52
C PHE A 141 -3.44 -7.72 16.93
N SER A 142 -4.52 -7.91 17.69
CA SER A 142 -4.44 -8.21 19.12
C SER A 142 -5.25 -9.44 19.52
N SER A 143 -4.78 -10.11 20.57
CA SER A 143 -5.49 -11.23 21.21
C SER A 143 -6.65 -10.75 22.09
N ASP A 144 -6.67 -9.47 22.48
CA ASP A 144 -7.74 -8.84 23.24
C ASP A 144 -8.09 -7.45 22.66
N LYS A 145 -8.87 -6.65 23.39
CA LYS A 145 -9.32 -5.33 22.94
C LYS A 145 -8.47 -4.18 23.50
N LYS A 146 -7.26 -4.46 23.96
CA LYS A 146 -6.39 -3.49 24.64
C LYS A 146 -5.02 -3.43 23.97
N MET A 147 -4.40 -2.27 24.07
CA MET A 147 -3.03 -2.08 23.62
C MET A 147 -2.05 -2.77 24.59
N GLY A 148 -1.18 -3.63 24.06
CA GLY A 148 -0.08 -4.25 24.80
C GLY A 148 0.13 -5.71 24.42
N GLY A 149 1.18 -5.96 23.63
CA GLY A 149 1.48 -7.28 23.07
C GLY A 149 0.90 -7.48 21.67
N ASP A 150 0.82 -6.40 20.88
CA ASP A 150 0.16 -6.39 19.58
C ASP A 150 1.17 -6.23 18.44
N ASP A 151 0.90 -6.92 17.33
CA ASP A 151 1.53 -6.67 16.02
C ASP A 151 0.82 -5.48 15.37
N VAL A 152 1.57 -4.43 15.00
CA VAL A 152 1.01 -3.18 14.49
C VAL A 152 1.66 -2.80 13.16
N MET A 153 0.82 -2.54 12.17
CA MET A 153 1.23 -1.95 10.90
C MET A 153 0.72 -0.51 10.83
N ALA A 154 1.63 0.44 10.59
CA ALA A 154 1.31 1.86 10.56
C ALA A 154 1.82 2.53 9.28
N CYS A 155 1.09 3.52 8.81
CA CYS A 155 1.48 4.41 7.74
C CYS A 155 1.77 5.77 8.35
N VAL A 156 3.01 6.23 8.23
CA VAL A 156 3.55 7.38 8.94
C VAL A 156 4.00 8.43 7.93
N HIS A 157 3.46 9.63 8.05
CA HIS A 157 3.85 10.79 7.28
C HIS A 157 5.15 11.36 7.84
N ASP A 158 6.18 11.43 6.99
CA ASP A 158 7.49 12.00 7.33
C ASP A 158 7.56 13.50 6.97
N ASP A 159 8.56 14.19 7.53
CA ASP A 159 8.77 15.62 7.28
C ASP A 159 9.11 15.94 5.81
N ASN A 160 9.39 14.93 4.97
CA ASN A 160 9.65 15.10 3.54
C ASN A 160 8.37 15.02 2.69
N GLY A 161 7.19 14.91 3.33
CA GLY A 161 5.91 14.78 2.63
C GLY A 161 5.61 13.37 2.14
N ARG A 162 6.35 12.34 2.59
CA ARG A 162 6.15 10.95 2.18
C ARG A 162 5.43 10.18 3.26
N VAL A 163 4.58 9.25 2.86
CA VAL A 163 3.97 8.28 3.77
C VAL A 163 4.71 6.96 3.65
N ARG A 164 5.25 6.48 4.77
CA ARG A 164 6.03 5.23 4.85
C ARG A 164 5.28 4.20 5.67
N ILE A 165 5.33 2.93 5.26
CA ILE A 165 4.77 1.85 6.06
C ILE A 165 5.85 1.41 7.04
N GLN A 166 5.48 1.29 8.30
CA GLN A 166 6.34 0.86 9.39
C GLN A 166 5.64 -0.23 10.20
N HIS A 167 6.45 -1.07 10.82
CA HIS A 167 5.99 -2.19 11.65
C HIS A 167 6.39 -1.92 13.09
N PHE A 168 5.45 -2.11 14.01
CA PHE A 168 5.63 -1.88 15.43
C PHE A 168 5.14 -3.08 16.22
N TYR A 169 5.70 -3.24 17.41
CA TYR A 169 5.20 -4.16 18.43
C TYR A 169 4.88 -3.37 19.70
N ASN A 170 3.67 -3.54 20.22
CA ASN A 170 3.26 -2.85 21.44
C ASN A 170 3.79 -3.57 22.68
N VAL A 171 4.43 -2.82 23.59
CA VAL A 171 4.84 -3.30 24.92
C VAL A 171 4.14 -2.43 25.96
N GLY A 172 3.07 -2.95 26.56
CA GLY A 172 2.15 -2.13 27.34
C GLY A 172 1.53 -1.03 26.48
N GLN A 173 1.65 0.23 26.90
CA GLN A 173 1.14 1.39 26.14
C GLN A 173 2.16 2.07 25.23
N TRP A 174 3.28 1.39 24.94
CA TRP A 174 4.34 1.91 24.08
C TRP A 174 4.43 1.13 22.79
N ALA A 175 4.53 1.83 21.67
CA ALA A 175 4.79 1.23 20.37
C ALA A 175 6.30 1.23 20.09
N LYS A 176 6.89 0.04 19.89
CA LYS A 176 8.31 -0.12 19.57
C LYS A 176 8.45 -0.46 18.09
N GLU A 177 9.16 0.36 17.33
CA GLU A 177 9.43 0.07 15.92
C GLU A 177 10.27 -1.20 15.77
N ILE A 178 9.88 -2.04 14.83
CA ILE A 178 10.56 -3.28 14.46
C ILE A 178 11.20 -3.08 13.08
N GLN A 179 12.53 -3.13 13.02
CA GLN A 179 13.28 -2.92 11.77
C GLN A 179 12.88 -3.89 10.65
N ARG A 180 12.51 -5.12 11.00
CA ARG A 180 12.04 -6.10 10.05
C ARG A 180 10.57 -5.83 9.74
N ASN A 181 10.33 -5.07 8.68
CA ASN A 181 9.00 -4.78 8.18
C ASN A 181 8.51 -5.87 7.21
N PRO A 182 7.38 -6.55 7.46
CA PRO A 182 6.82 -7.55 6.55
C PRO A 182 6.06 -6.96 5.35
N ALA A 183 5.86 -5.64 5.30
CA ALA A 183 5.13 -4.97 4.23
C ALA A 183 5.78 -5.15 2.86
N ARG A 184 4.93 -5.18 1.82
CA ARG A 184 5.28 -5.29 0.40
C ARG A 184 4.34 -4.42 -0.40
N ASP A 185 4.71 -4.09 -1.64
CA ASP A 185 3.88 -3.31 -2.57
C ASP A 185 3.32 -2.05 -1.88
N GLU A 186 4.21 -1.29 -1.26
CA GLU A 186 3.89 -0.12 -0.43
C GLU A 186 3.56 1.10 -1.30
N GLU A 187 2.37 1.65 -1.08
CA GLU A 187 1.90 2.90 -1.66
C GLU A 187 1.43 3.81 -0.52
N GLY A 188 1.79 5.08 -0.55
CA GLY A 188 1.43 6.04 0.49
C GLY A 188 1.33 7.45 -0.07
N VAL A 189 0.30 8.17 0.36
CA VAL A 189 0.05 9.55 -0.06
C VAL A 189 -0.46 10.38 1.13
N PHE A 190 0.01 11.62 1.20
CA PHE A 190 -0.52 12.62 2.11
C PHE A 190 -1.13 13.76 1.28
N GLU A 191 -2.46 13.85 1.30
CA GLU A 191 -3.22 14.86 0.54
C GLU A 191 -4.40 15.32 1.39
N ASN A 192 -4.72 16.62 1.34
CA ASN A 192 -5.86 17.20 2.07
C ASN A 192 -5.87 16.89 3.58
N ASN A 193 -4.70 16.96 4.24
CA ASN A 193 -4.55 16.67 5.67
C ASN A 193 -4.92 15.22 6.05
N ARG A 194 -4.72 14.28 5.13
CA ARG A 194 -5.08 12.87 5.31
C ARG A 194 -3.95 11.96 4.87
N VAL A 195 -3.55 11.08 5.78
CA VAL A 195 -2.63 9.98 5.48
C VAL A 195 -3.44 8.84 4.90
N THR A 196 -3.08 8.40 3.69
CA THR A 196 -3.65 7.22 3.04
C THR A 196 -2.53 6.30 2.55
N CYS A 197 -2.70 4.99 2.72
CA CYS A 197 -1.74 4.02 2.24
C CYS A 197 -2.39 2.70 1.82
N ARG A 198 -1.68 1.96 0.99
CA ARG A 198 -1.97 0.58 0.59
C ARG A 198 -0.69 -0.24 0.70
N PHE A 199 -0.79 -1.43 1.27
CA PHE A 199 0.34 -2.36 1.34
C PHE A 199 -0.14 -3.79 1.44
N LYS A 200 0.73 -4.73 1.08
CA LYS A 200 0.52 -6.16 1.29
C LYS A 200 1.33 -6.65 2.48
N ARG A 201 0.75 -7.56 3.25
CA ARG A 201 1.41 -8.26 4.37
C ARG A 201 1.23 -9.77 4.18
N PRO A 202 2.29 -10.58 4.23
CA PRO A 202 2.18 -12.04 4.20
C PRO A 202 1.25 -12.55 5.30
N VAL A 203 0.43 -13.55 4.98
CA VAL A 203 -0.51 -14.15 5.96
C VAL A 203 0.26 -14.75 7.16
N TYR A 204 1.41 -15.36 6.90
CA TYR A 204 2.26 -15.98 7.89
C TYR A 204 3.72 -15.59 7.66
N VAL A 205 4.41 -15.16 8.73
CA VAL A 205 5.85 -14.86 8.73
C VAL A 205 6.53 -15.79 9.73
N PRO A 206 7.36 -16.75 9.27
CA PRO A 206 8.01 -17.69 10.18
C PRO A 206 9.07 -16.99 11.05
N ARG A 207 9.24 -17.50 12.28
CA ARG A 207 10.32 -17.14 13.22
C ARG A 207 10.36 -15.65 13.61
N GLU A 208 9.18 -15.02 13.69
CA GLU A 208 9.05 -13.65 14.19
C GLU A 208 7.97 -13.64 15.28
N GLU A 209 8.35 -13.36 16.51
CA GLU A 209 7.42 -13.37 17.65
C GLU A 209 6.58 -12.09 17.73
N THR A 210 7.01 -11.02 17.07
CA THR A 210 6.28 -9.74 17.03
C THR A 210 5.22 -9.69 15.94
N ILE A 211 5.11 -10.72 15.09
CA ILE A 211 4.18 -10.78 13.96
C ILE A 211 3.18 -11.90 14.19
N VAL A 212 1.89 -11.58 14.13
CA VAL A 212 0.83 -12.57 14.32
C VAL A 212 0.51 -13.36 13.04
N ASP A 213 0.09 -14.62 13.21
CA ASP A 213 -0.41 -15.43 12.10
C ASP A 213 -1.85 -15.02 11.72
N LEU A 214 -2.03 -14.45 10.53
CA LEU A 214 -3.34 -14.01 10.03
C LEU A 214 -4.25 -15.16 9.55
N HIS A 215 -3.78 -16.42 9.56
CA HIS A 215 -4.68 -17.56 9.45
C HIS A 215 -5.64 -17.65 10.65
N LEU A 216 -5.20 -17.16 11.82
CA LEU A 216 -6.01 -17.02 13.02
C LEU A 216 -6.84 -15.74 12.98
N SER A 217 -7.81 -15.63 13.88
CA SER A 217 -8.65 -14.44 14.00
C SER A 217 -8.16 -13.56 15.15
N TRP A 218 -8.12 -12.25 14.92
CA TRP A 218 -7.57 -11.28 15.87
C TRP A 218 -8.53 -10.10 16.04
N TYR A 219 -8.52 -9.47 17.20
CA TYR A 219 -9.14 -8.14 17.32
C TYR A 219 -8.32 -7.14 16.53
N TYR A 220 -9.02 -6.25 15.82
CA TYR A 220 -8.38 -5.16 15.12
C TYR A 220 -8.51 -3.90 15.98
N LEU A 221 -7.37 -3.32 16.36
CA LEU A 221 -7.27 -2.06 17.08
C LEU A 221 -7.03 -0.96 16.05
N PHE A 222 -7.88 0.06 16.03
CA PHE A 222 -7.83 1.12 15.02
C PHE A 222 -7.30 2.39 15.68
N ALA A 223 -6.17 2.90 15.22
CA ALA A 223 -5.55 4.07 15.83
C ALA A 223 -4.95 5.02 14.78
N TRP A 224 -4.95 6.30 15.09
CA TRP A 224 -4.31 7.36 14.30
C TRP A 224 -3.94 8.52 15.23
N GLY A 225 -3.01 9.36 14.80
CA GLY A 225 -2.59 10.51 15.58
C GLY A 225 -1.44 11.27 14.93
N PRO A 226 -0.90 12.29 15.62
CA PRO A 226 0.16 13.12 15.09
C PRO A 226 1.49 12.37 15.08
N ALA A 227 2.38 12.77 14.17
CA ALA A 227 3.75 12.31 14.11
C ALA A 227 4.69 13.49 14.34
N ILE A 228 5.83 13.23 14.96
CA ILE A 228 6.90 14.22 15.14
C ILE A 228 8.14 13.64 14.48
N GLN A 229 8.66 14.31 13.45
CA GLN A 229 9.88 13.88 12.75
C GLN A 229 9.79 12.45 12.18
N GLY A 230 8.62 12.08 11.65
CA GLY A 230 8.34 10.73 11.16
C GLY A 230 8.31 9.64 12.25
N SER A 231 8.24 10.02 13.53
CA SER A 231 7.98 9.11 14.64
C SER A 231 6.53 9.23 15.09
N ILE A 232 5.88 8.08 15.30
CA ILE A 232 4.52 8.03 15.84
C ILE A 232 4.51 8.58 17.28
N THR A 233 3.46 9.34 17.59
CA THR A 233 3.17 9.79 18.96
C THR A 233 1.88 9.14 19.47
N ARG A 234 1.39 9.57 20.64
CA ARG A 234 0.12 9.07 21.18
C ARG A 234 -1.02 9.36 20.20
N HIS A 235 -1.92 8.40 20.02
CA HIS A 235 -3.11 8.56 19.20
C HIS A 235 -4.04 9.67 19.72
N ASP A 236 -4.84 10.28 18.82
CA ASP A 236 -5.65 11.48 19.12
C ASP A 236 -6.81 11.23 20.10
N ILE A 237 -7.41 10.04 20.06
CA ILE A 237 -8.59 9.70 20.86
C ILE A 237 -8.16 8.85 22.05
N ASP A 238 -8.56 9.21 23.28
CA ASP A 238 -8.18 8.45 24.49
C ASP A 238 -8.63 6.97 24.49
N SER A 239 -9.72 6.66 23.78
CA SER A 239 -10.23 5.30 23.60
C SER A 239 -10.52 5.06 22.11
N PRO A 240 -9.50 4.70 21.31
CA PRO A 240 -9.66 4.42 19.89
C PRO A 240 -10.63 3.24 19.66
N PRO A 241 -11.32 3.21 18.50
CA PRO A 241 -12.25 2.14 18.20
C PRO A 241 -11.53 0.80 18.06
N VAL A 242 -12.25 -0.28 18.38
CA VAL A 242 -11.76 -1.66 18.30
C VAL A 242 -12.87 -2.53 17.69
N SER A 243 -12.50 -3.56 16.94
CA SER A 243 -13.48 -4.51 16.42
C SER A 243 -14.27 -5.19 17.55
N GLU A 244 -15.59 -5.30 17.39
CA GLU A 244 -16.45 -5.90 18.42
C GLU A 244 -16.13 -7.39 18.66
N ARG A 245 -15.72 -8.07 17.59
CA ARG A 245 -15.34 -9.48 17.56
C ARG A 245 -13.99 -9.62 16.86
N VAL A 246 -13.37 -10.79 17.04
CA VAL A 246 -12.19 -11.18 16.27
C VAL A 246 -12.53 -11.21 14.78
N VAL A 247 -11.59 -10.72 13.97
CA VAL A 247 -11.69 -10.59 12.52
C VAL A 247 -10.89 -11.70 11.88
N SER A 248 -11.52 -12.40 10.94
CA SER A 248 -10.85 -13.39 10.09
C SER A 248 -10.66 -12.81 8.70
N ILE A 249 -9.46 -12.96 8.14
CA ILE A 249 -9.15 -12.51 6.77
C ILE A 249 -9.96 -13.25 5.69
N TYR A 250 -10.67 -14.31 6.07
CA TYR A 250 -11.50 -15.15 5.20
C TYR A 250 -12.97 -14.73 5.16
N LYS A 251 -13.38 -13.75 5.97
CA LYS A 251 -14.76 -13.25 6.01
C LYS A 251 -14.78 -11.76 5.75
N TYR A 252 -15.47 -11.33 4.71
CA TYR A 252 -15.60 -9.91 4.38
C TYR A 252 -16.88 -9.35 4.99
N GLU A 253 -16.71 -8.36 5.87
CA GLU A 253 -17.80 -7.61 6.49
C GLU A 253 -17.62 -6.12 6.21
N ASP A 254 -18.71 -5.36 6.15
CA ASP A 254 -18.68 -3.90 6.07
C ASP A 254 -19.23 -3.35 7.39
N ILE A 255 -18.32 -2.91 8.26
CA ILE A 255 -18.63 -2.49 9.63
C ILE A 255 -18.47 -0.97 9.72
N PHE A 256 -19.55 -0.30 10.12
CA PHE A 256 -19.56 1.14 10.41
C PHE A 256 -19.67 1.38 11.92
N MET A 257 -18.80 2.24 12.44
CA MET A 257 -18.70 2.62 13.85
C MET A 257 -18.88 4.15 13.94
N PRO A 258 -19.98 4.67 14.50
CA PRO A 258 -20.17 6.11 14.60
C PRO A 258 -19.19 6.72 15.60
N SER A 259 -18.56 7.84 15.21
CA SER A 259 -17.69 8.56 16.14
C SER A 259 -18.48 9.17 17.28
N ALA A 260 -17.83 9.39 18.43
CA ALA A 260 -18.48 9.86 19.65
C ALA A 260 -19.27 11.18 19.44
N ALA A 261 -18.81 12.04 18.53
CA ALA A 261 -19.49 13.28 18.15
C ALA A 261 -20.87 13.07 17.49
N TYR A 262 -21.11 11.91 16.88
CA TYR A 262 -22.36 11.56 16.20
C TYR A 262 -23.17 10.49 16.92
N GLN A 263 -22.72 10.03 18.10
CA GLN A 263 -23.51 9.15 18.93
C GLN A 263 -24.69 9.94 19.50
N THR A 264 -25.87 9.77 18.90
CA THR A 264 -27.10 10.23 19.53
C THR A 264 -27.31 9.40 20.78
N PHE A 265 -27.19 10.00 21.95
CA PHE A 265 -27.67 9.40 23.20
C PHE A 265 -29.19 9.28 23.12
N SER A 266 -29.70 8.33 22.34
CA SER A 266 -31.09 7.90 22.39
C SER A 266 -31.28 6.99 23.61
N SER A 267 -30.89 7.49 24.79
CA SER A 267 -31.26 6.84 26.03
C SER A 267 -32.73 7.17 26.27
N PRO A 268 -33.62 6.16 26.37
CA PRO A 268 -35.03 6.41 26.66
C PRO A 268 -35.21 7.18 27.98
N PHE A 269 -34.29 7.01 28.95
CA PHE A 269 -34.27 7.80 30.18
C PHE A 269 -34.00 9.29 29.95
N CYS A 270 -33.15 9.63 28.99
CA CYS A 270 -32.83 11.02 28.68
C CYS A 270 -34.03 11.72 27.99
N LEU A 271 -34.71 11.01 27.07
CA LEU A 271 -35.95 11.50 26.47
C LEU A 271 -37.07 11.66 27.50
N LEU A 272 -37.23 10.72 28.43
CA LEU A 272 -38.22 10.82 29.51
C LEU A 272 -37.91 11.98 30.47
N LEU A 273 -36.63 12.24 30.78
CA LEU A 273 -36.23 13.39 31.59
C LEU A 273 -36.52 14.71 30.88
N ILE A 274 -36.21 14.82 29.59
CA ILE A 274 -36.51 16.02 28.79
C ILE A 274 -38.03 16.25 28.76
N VAL A 275 -38.84 15.21 28.49
CA VAL A 275 -40.29 15.30 28.50
C VAL A 275 -40.81 15.72 29.89
N ALA A 276 -40.35 15.08 30.97
CA ALA A 276 -40.76 15.44 32.34
C ALA A 276 -40.40 16.88 32.72
N LEU A 277 -39.20 17.34 32.36
CA LEU A 277 -38.75 18.72 32.57
C LEU A 277 -39.62 19.71 31.77
N THR A 278 -39.95 19.40 30.51
CA THR A 278 -40.84 20.26 29.72
C THR A 278 -42.24 20.34 30.30
N PHE A 279 -42.80 19.23 30.80
CA PHE A 279 -44.10 19.25 31.49
C PHE A 279 -44.05 20.05 32.78
N TYR A 280 -43.00 19.91 33.59
CA TYR A 280 -42.84 20.67 34.83
C TYR A 280 -42.76 22.18 34.58
N LEU A 281 -42.02 22.59 33.54
CA LEU A 281 -41.87 24.00 33.17
C LEU A 281 -43.15 24.59 32.55
N LEU A 282 -43.91 23.80 31.78
CA LEU A 282 -45.14 24.26 31.13
C LEU A 282 -46.35 24.31 32.08
N MET A 283 -46.41 23.40 33.06
CA MET A 283 -47.55 23.34 33.99
C MET A 283 -47.44 24.38 35.11
N GLY A 284 -46.26 24.99 35.29
CA GLY A 284 -45.99 25.90 36.40
C GLY A 284 -46.03 25.17 37.75
N THR A 285 -45.21 25.60 38.71
CA THR A 285 -45.43 25.16 40.10
C THR A 285 -46.79 25.68 40.57
N PRO A 286 -47.64 24.85 41.19
CA PRO A 286 -48.93 25.28 41.71
C PRO A 286 -48.81 26.43 42.72
#